data_AF-A0A365KTN7-F1
#
_entry.id   AF-A0A365KTN7-F1
#
_cell.length_a   1.000
_cell.length_b   1.000
_cell.length_c   1.000
_cell.angle_alpha   90.00
_cell.angle_beta   90.00
_cell.angle_gamma   90.00
#
_symmetry.space_group_name_H-M   'P 1'
#
loop_
_entity.id
_entity.type
_entity.pdbx_description
1 polymer ?
#
loop_
_entity_poly.entity_id
_entity_poly.type
_entity_poly.pdbx_seq_one_letter_code
_entity_poly.pdbx_strand_id
1 'polypeptide(L)'
;MNLNQRGITLVELVAALALVSIIAVAAWTTLTIGMKHGAAETSKTMLQQDANLVISKLSAAHRMNDYYYLQFVGGNLEIKTCNDKDDGSVECDTLFRRITDNSYLYSGSINGTDFSAWSSTTLIEPKKQHVNFILNVADPVKTARAVNVKTSLTRIITN
;
A
#
# COMPACT_ATOMS: atom_id res chain seq x y z
N MET A 1 -17.57 71.03 -11.05
CA MET A 1 -17.78 69.66 -10.54
C MET A 1 -16.90 69.50 -9.30
N ASN A 2 -17.48 69.55 -8.10
CA ASN A 2 -16.72 69.42 -6.85
C ASN A 2 -16.50 67.93 -6.55
N LEU A 3 -15.25 67.48 -6.69
CA LEU A 3 -14.82 66.15 -6.31
C LEU A 3 -14.68 66.12 -4.78
N ASN A 4 -15.61 65.44 -4.11
CA ASN A 4 -15.62 65.24 -2.66
C ASN A 4 -14.47 64.28 -2.28
N GLN A 5 -13.27 64.82 -2.01
CA GLN A 5 -12.13 64.03 -1.54
C GLN A 5 -12.26 63.77 -0.04
N ARG A 6 -13.04 62.75 0.34
CA ARG A 6 -13.00 62.18 1.69
C ARG A 6 -11.74 61.32 1.82
N GLY A 7 -10.77 61.78 2.62
CA GLY A 7 -9.57 61.00 2.93
C GLY A 7 -9.91 59.78 3.79
N ILE A 8 -9.16 58.69 3.62
CA ILE A 8 -9.22 57.51 4.48
C ILE A 8 -8.66 57.88 5.86
N THR A 9 -9.42 57.61 6.92
CA THR A 9 -8.91 57.79 8.28
C THR A 9 -7.99 56.62 8.68
N LEU A 10 -6.99 56.90 9.53
CA LEU A 10 -6.05 55.88 10.02
C LEU A 10 -6.79 54.72 10.71
N VAL A 11 -7.87 55.03 11.42
CA VAL A 11 -8.68 54.04 12.14
C VAL A 11 -9.42 53.11 11.17
N GLU A 12 -10.00 53.65 10.10
CA GLU A 12 -10.65 52.83 9.05
C GLU A 12 -9.64 51.92 8.36
N LEU A 13 -8.42 52.41 8.10
CA LEU A 13 -7.36 51.60 7.49
C LEU A 13 -6.94 50.44 8.41
N VAL A 14 -6.73 50.71 9.70
CA VAL A 14 -6.35 49.68 10.68
C VAL A 14 -7.48 48.66 10.86
N ALA A 15 -8.74 49.12 10.93
CA ALA A 15 -9.89 48.25 11.03
C ALA A 15 -10.03 47.33 9.80
N ALA A 16 -9.84 47.88 8.59
CA ALA A 16 -9.86 47.09 7.36
C ALA A 16 -8.71 46.08 7.30
N LEU A 17 -7.50 46.48 7.66
CA LEU A 17 -6.33 45.58 7.71
C LEU A 17 -6.50 44.47 8.74
N ALA A 18 -7.04 44.78 9.92
CA ALA A 18 -7.33 43.81 10.96
C ALA A 18 -8.33 42.77 10.45
N LEU A 19 -9.43 43.20 9.83
CA LEU A 19 -10.46 42.31 9.30
C LEU A 19 -9.91 41.40 8.18
N VAL A 20 -9.13 41.97 7.24
CA VAL A 20 -8.48 41.20 6.18
C VAL A 20 -7.50 40.18 6.75
N SER A 21 -6.73 40.53 7.78
CA SER A 21 -5.77 39.62 8.41
C SER A 21 -6.45 38.40 9.04
N ILE A 22 -7.59 38.59 9.72
CA ILE A 22 -8.38 37.51 10.31
C ILE A 22 -8.86 36.54 9.24
N ILE A 23 -9.40 37.07 8.14
CA ILE A 23 -9.89 36.26 7.02
C ILE A 23 -8.73 35.51 6.34
N ALA A 24 -7.60 36.17 6.12
CA ALA A 24 -6.43 35.56 5.51
C ALA A 24 -5.87 34.41 6.36
N VAL A 25 -5.80 34.57 7.68
CA VAL A 25 -5.37 33.51 8.61
C VAL A 25 -6.33 32.33 8.60
N ALA A 26 -7.65 32.60 8.63
CA ALA A 26 -8.67 31.55 8.56
C ALA A 26 -8.61 30.76 7.24
N ALA A 27 -8.43 31.46 6.12
CA ALA A 27 -8.27 30.85 4.80
C ALA A 27 -6.99 30.00 4.74
N TRP A 28 -5.87 30.52 5.21
CA TRP A 28 -4.59 29.81 5.23
C TRP A 28 -4.63 28.53 6.07
N THR A 29 -5.31 28.61 7.23
CA THR A 29 -5.48 27.45 8.11
C THR A 29 -6.28 26.34 7.43
N THR A 30 -7.40 26.70 6.80
CA THR A 30 -8.24 25.74 6.07
C THR A 30 -7.48 25.09 4.92
N LEU A 31 -6.76 25.88 4.12
CA LEU A 31 -5.91 25.37 3.03
C LEU A 31 -4.85 24.40 3.56
N THR A 32 -4.19 24.74 4.66
CA THR A 32 -3.14 23.90 5.27
C THR A 32 -3.70 22.58 5.77
N ILE A 33 -4.90 22.58 6.38
CA ILE A 33 -5.59 21.36 6.81
C ILE A 33 -5.93 20.50 5.60
N GLY A 34 -6.50 21.09 4.54
CA GLY A 34 -6.83 20.41 3.30
C GLY A 34 -5.61 19.74 2.66
N MET A 35 -4.49 20.46 2.57
CA MET A 35 -3.24 19.91 2.03
C MET A 35 -2.71 18.74 2.87
N LYS A 36 -2.71 18.86 4.20
CA LYS A 36 -2.26 17.77 5.10
C LYS A 36 -3.14 16.52 4.98
N HIS A 37 -4.45 16.72 4.89
CA HIS A 37 -5.40 15.62 4.72
C HIS A 37 -5.22 14.96 3.35
N GLY A 38 -5.15 15.75 2.28
CA GLY A 38 -4.89 15.26 0.93
C GLY A 38 -3.62 14.42 0.85
N ALA A 39 -2.50 14.90 1.39
CA ALA A 39 -1.25 14.15 1.42
C ALA A 39 -1.34 12.83 2.24
N ALA A 40 -2.20 12.77 3.26
CA ALA A 40 -2.43 11.54 4.03
C ALA A 40 -3.25 10.53 3.22
N GLU A 41 -4.31 10.98 2.55
CA GLU A 41 -5.16 10.09 1.74
C GLU A 41 -4.44 9.60 0.48
N THR A 42 -3.66 10.46 -0.20
CA THR A 42 -2.79 10.02 -1.30
C THR A 42 -1.82 8.93 -0.85
N SER A 43 -1.18 9.10 0.31
CA SER A 43 -0.27 8.10 0.88
C SER A 43 -0.98 6.77 1.18
N LYS A 44 -2.20 6.79 1.74
CA LYS A 44 -3.00 5.57 1.93
C LYS A 44 -3.34 4.88 0.61
N THR A 45 -3.74 5.64 -0.41
CA THR A 45 -4.02 5.10 -1.74
C THR A 45 -2.80 4.43 -2.36
N MET A 46 -1.62 5.02 -2.22
CA MET A 46 -0.37 4.41 -2.70
C MET A 46 -0.07 3.09 -1.98
N LEU A 47 -0.23 3.03 -0.65
CA LEU A 47 -0.08 1.80 0.13
C LEU A 47 -1.10 0.72 -0.30
N GLN A 48 -2.34 1.11 -0.59
CA GLN A 48 -3.38 0.19 -1.09
C GLN A 48 -3.04 -0.35 -2.49
N GLN A 49 -2.56 0.50 -3.38
CA GLN A 49 -2.16 0.10 -4.73
C GLN A 49 -0.99 -0.89 -4.70
N ASP A 50 0.00 -0.63 -3.86
CA ASP A 50 1.14 -1.53 -3.68
C ASP A 50 0.69 -2.89 -3.11
N ALA A 51 -0.12 -2.88 -2.06
CA ALA A 51 -0.70 -4.10 -1.51
C ALA A 51 -1.47 -4.89 -2.57
N ASN A 52 -2.32 -4.22 -3.35
CA ASN A 52 -3.09 -4.85 -4.43
C ASN A 52 -2.20 -5.41 -5.53
N LEU A 53 -1.08 -4.75 -5.85
CA LEU A 53 -0.11 -5.25 -6.81
C LEU A 53 0.55 -6.55 -6.31
N VAL A 54 0.96 -6.60 -5.05
CA VAL A 54 1.52 -7.81 -4.41
C VAL A 54 0.50 -8.95 -4.45
N ILE A 55 -0.74 -8.69 -4.03
CA ILE A 55 -1.83 -9.68 -4.07
C ILE A 55 -2.11 -10.16 -5.50
N SER A 56 -2.06 -9.27 -6.49
CA SER A 56 -2.30 -9.62 -7.89
C SER A 56 -1.20 -10.53 -8.43
N LYS A 57 0.08 -10.24 -8.12
CA LYS A 57 1.22 -11.11 -8.47
C LYS A 57 1.08 -12.49 -7.83
N LEU A 58 0.73 -12.55 -6.54
CA LEU A 58 0.48 -13.81 -5.83
C LEU A 58 -0.69 -14.58 -6.41
N SER A 59 -1.79 -13.90 -6.72
CA SER A 59 -2.99 -14.52 -7.31
C SER A 59 -2.69 -15.08 -8.69
N ALA A 60 -1.92 -14.36 -9.51
CA ALA A 60 -1.46 -14.85 -10.81
C ALA A 60 -0.59 -16.09 -10.63
N ALA A 61 0.41 -16.04 -9.74
CA ALA A 61 1.27 -17.19 -9.46
C ALA A 61 0.47 -18.41 -8.97
N HIS A 62 -0.49 -18.19 -8.06
CA HIS A 62 -1.35 -19.23 -7.52
C HIS A 62 -2.28 -19.86 -8.58
N ARG A 63 -2.71 -19.11 -9.60
CA ARG A 63 -3.58 -19.64 -10.66
C ARG A 63 -2.81 -20.30 -11.79
N MET A 64 -1.64 -19.78 -12.12
CA MET A 64 -0.87 -20.17 -13.29
C MET A 64 0.09 -21.33 -13.01
N ASN A 65 0.53 -21.50 -11.76
CA ASN A 65 1.55 -22.49 -11.42
C ASN A 65 1.00 -23.66 -10.62
N ASP A 66 1.58 -24.84 -10.83
CA ASP A 66 1.19 -26.05 -10.11
C ASP A 66 1.60 -26.01 -8.64
N TYR A 67 2.72 -25.36 -8.34
CA TYR A 67 3.12 -25.02 -6.97
C TYR A 67 4.10 -23.85 -6.93
N TYR A 68 4.26 -23.27 -5.75
CA TYR A 68 5.23 -22.22 -5.51
C TYR A 68 5.69 -22.20 -4.06
N TYR A 69 6.80 -21.51 -3.84
CA TYR A 69 7.38 -21.26 -2.53
C TYR A 69 7.39 -19.76 -2.28
N LEU A 70 7.17 -19.40 -1.03
CA LEU A 70 7.30 -18.02 -0.56
C LEU A 70 8.40 -17.95 0.49
N GLN A 71 9.15 -16.86 0.49
CA GLN A 71 10.09 -16.55 1.55
C GLN A 71 10.02 -15.08 1.91
N PHE A 72 10.28 -14.78 3.19
CA PHE A 72 10.38 -13.41 3.67
C PHE A 72 11.82 -13.12 4.09
N VAL A 73 12.55 -12.37 3.28
CA VAL A 73 13.99 -12.11 3.47
C VAL A 73 14.24 -10.61 3.34
N GLY A 74 14.97 -10.04 4.30
CA GLY A 74 15.33 -8.63 4.28
C GLY A 74 14.11 -7.69 4.22
N GLY A 75 13.02 -8.04 4.91
CA GLY A 75 11.78 -7.26 4.94
C GLY A 75 10.93 -7.36 3.67
N ASN A 76 11.31 -8.24 2.73
CA ASN A 76 10.66 -8.39 1.44
C ASN A 76 10.08 -9.78 1.26
N LEU A 77 8.93 -9.85 0.58
CA LEU A 77 8.36 -11.13 0.17
C LEU A 77 8.86 -11.48 -1.22
N GLU A 78 9.31 -12.72 -1.37
CA GLU A 78 9.82 -13.24 -2.63
C GLU A 78 9.13 -14.58 -2.95
N ILE A 79 9.01 -14.87 -4.24
CA ILE A 79 8.32 -16.05 -4.77
C ILE A 79 9.22 -16.84 -5.70
N LYS A 80 9.10 -18.15 -5.64
CA LYS A 80 9.66 -19.08 -6.63
C LYS A 80 8.54 -19.98 -7.13
N THR A 81 8.25 -19.94 -8.43
CA THR A 81 7.16 -20.70 -9.04
C THR A 81 7.67 -21.94 -9.76
N CYS A 82 6.83 -22.97 -9.83
CA CYS A 82 7.16 -24.23 -10.46
C CYS A 82 5.94 -24.83 -11.18
N ASN A 83 6.21 -25.57 -12.27
CA ASN A 83 5.21 -26.27 -13.07
C ASN A 83 5.65 -27.70 -13.35
N ASP A 84 4.69 -28.60 -13.36
CA ASP A 84 4.91 -29.97 -13.83
C ASP A 84 4.88 -29.98 -15.35
N LYS A 85 5.82 -30.72 -15.95
CA LYS A 85 5.87 -30.94 -17.40
C LYS A 85 5.20 -32.25 -17.77
N ASP A 86 4.82 -32.35 -19.04
CA ASP A 86 4.18 -33.56 -19.59
C ASP A 86 5.09 -34.80 -19.52
N ASP A 87 6.41 -34.61 -19.43
CA ASP A 87 7.40 -35.68 -19.24
C ASP A 87 7.59 -36.12 -17.78
N GLY A 88 6.81 -35.56 -16.85
CA GLY A 88 6.89 -35.82 -15.41
C GLY A 88 8.03 -35.09 -14.71
N SER A 89 8.80 -34.25 -15.42
CA SER A 89 9.81 -33.39 -14.81
C SER A 89 9.19 -32.11 -14.23
N VAL A 90 9.94 -31.48 -13.32
CA VAL A 90 9.54 -30.25 -12.65
C VAL A 90 10.38 -29.10 -13.19
N GLU A 91 9.73 -28.07 -13.75
CA GLU A 91 10.39 -26.81 -14.08
C GLU A 91 10.10 -25.77 -13.01
N CYS A 92 11.15 -25.38 -12.30
CA CYS A 92 11.09 -24.31 -11.31
C CYS A 92 11.95 -23.12 -11.75
N ASP A 93 11.52 -21.92 -11.35
CA ASP A 93 12.41 -20.76 -11.37
C ASP A 93 13.69 -21.05 -10.58
N THR A 94 14.83 -20.64 -11.13
CA THR A 94 16.14 -20.91 -10.52
C THR A 94 16.33 -20.13 -9.21
N LEU A 95 15.73 -18.93 -9.12
CA LEU A 95 15.88 -17.99 -8.02
C LEU A 95 14.51 -17.49 -7.53
N PHE A 96 14.47 -17.07 -6.27
CA PHE A 96 13.35 -16.31 -5.74
C PHE A 96 13.32 -14.90 -6.36
N ARG A 97 12.13 -14.47 -6.79
CA ARG A 97 11.88 -13.14 -7.33
C ARG A 97 11.10 -12.33 -6.31
N ARG A 98 11.58 -11.11 -6.04
CA ARG A 98 10.88 -10.18 -5.16
C ARG A 98 9.55 -9.73 -5.76
N ILE A 99 8.52 -9.72 -4.94
CA ILE A 99 7.18 -9.24 -5.32
C ILE A 99 6.78 -7.93 -4.65
N THR A 100 7.47 -7.55 -3.57
CA THR A 100 7.32 -6.30 -2.81
C THR A 100 8.25 -5.19 -3.33
N ASP A 101 7.93 -3.93 -3.00
CA ASP A 101 8.80 -2.77 -3.25
C ASP A 101 9.76 -2.57 -2.05
N ASN A 102 10.83 -1.78 -2.20
CA ASN A 102 11.72 -1.43 -1.07
C ASN A 102 11.27 -0.21 -0.28
N SER A 103 10.25 0.51 -0.76
CA SER A 103 9.81 1.78 -0.21
C SER A 103 8.89 1.64 1.01
N TYR A 104 8.44 0.43 1.32
CA TYR A 104 7.46 0.15 2.37
C TYR A 104 7.90 -0.96 3.31
N LEU A 105 7.26 -1.00 4.47
CA LEU A 105 7.42 -2.08 5.44
C LEU A 105 6.31 -3.10 5.25
N TYR A 106 6.70 -4.35 5.06
CA TYR A 106 5.78 -5.47 4.85
C TYR A 106 5.75 -6.38 6.07
N SER A 107 4.56 -6.79 6.47
CA SER A 107 4.34 -7.87 7.41
C SER A 107 3.03 -8.58 7.09
N GLY A 108 2.74 -9.67 7.78
CA GLY A 108 1.55 -10.44 7.47
C GLY A 108 1.68 -11.90 7.81
N SER A 109 0.74 -12.69 7.31
CA SER A 109 0.70 -14.13 7.54
C SER A 109 0.15 -14.91 6.35
N ILE A 110 0.58 -16.17 6.26
CA ILE A 110 0.15 -17.15 5.27
C ILE A 110 -0.44 -18.31 6.05
N ASN A 111 -1.73 -18.61 5.83
CA ASN A 111 -2.47 -19.63 6.59
C ASN A 111 -2.33 -19.48 8.12
N GLY A 112 -2.28 -18.24 8.60
CA GLY A 112 -2.12 -17.93 10.02
C GLY A 112 -0.68 -17.98 10.56
N THR A 113 0.30 -18.35 9.73
CA THR A 113 1.73 -18.31 10.10
C THR A 113 2.34 -16.99 9.65
N ASP A 114 2.95 -16.24 10.57
CA ASP A 114 3.57 -14.96 10.25
C ASP A 114 4.71 -15.09 9.23
N PHE A 115 4.91 -14.08 8.39
CA PHE A 115 5.96 -14.08 7.36
C PHE A 115 7.36 -14.33 7.94
N SER A 116 7.65 -13.79 9.13
CA SER A 116 8.94 -13.97 9.81
C SER A 116 9.17 -15.41 10.29
N ALA A 117 8.11 -16.19 10.48
CA ALA A 117 8.14 -17.59 10.88
C ALA A 117 7.89 -18.56 9.71
N TRP A 118 7.59 -18.03 8.52
CA TRP A 118 7.28 -18.84 7.35
C TRP A 118 8.53 -19.53 6.80
N SER A 119 8.46 -20.84 6.59
CA SER A 119 9.57 -21.59 5.98
C SER A 119 9.59 -21.42 4.47
N SER A 120 10.75 -21.07 3.91
CA SER A 120 10.99 -21.00 2.46
C SER A 120 10.88 -22.36 1.76
N THR A 121 10.88 -23.46 2.52
CA THR A 121 10.70 -24.82 2.01
C THR A 121 9.24 -25.29 2.02
N THR A 122 8.32 -24.50 2.58
CA THR A 122 6.90 -24.86 2.60
C THR A 122 6.34 -24.79 1.19
N LEU A 123 5.93 -25.95 0.68
CA LEU A 123 5.28 -26.08 -0.61
C LEU A 123 3.84 -25.56 -0.54
N ILE A 124 3.48 -24.68 -1.46
CA ILE A 124 2.10 -24.26 -1.66
C ILE A 124 1.58 -24.88 -2.95
N GLU A 125 0.51 -25.67 -2.84
CA GLU A 125 -0.12 -26.40 -3.95
C GLU A 125 -1.53 -25.86 -4.21
N PRO A 126 -1.70 -24.91 -5.16
CA PRO A 126 -2.99 -24.30 -5.47
C PRO A 126 -4.12 -25.26 -5.81
N LYS A 127 -3.78 -26.43 -6.39
CA LYS A 127 -4.74 -27.46 -6.77
C LYS A 127 -5.25 -28.28 -5.57
N LYS A 128 -4.61 -28.21 -4.40
CA LYS A 128 -5.01 -28.98 -3.20
C LYS A 128 -5.73 -28.14 -2.16
N GLN A 129 -5.35 -26.87 -2.01
CA GLN A 129 -5.93 -26.00 -0.99
C GLN A 129 -5.89 -24.52 -1.36
N HIS A 130 -6.88 -23.79 -0.86
CA HIS A 130 -6.85 -22.33 -0.85
C HIS A 130 -5.85 -21.82 0.19
N VAL A 131 -5.33 -20.62 -0.05
CA VAL A 131 -4.33 -20.00 0.82
C VAL A 131 -4.88 -18.69 1.37
N ASN A 132 -5.05 -18.64 2.69
CA ASN A 132 -5.40 -17.41 3.38
C ASN A 132 -4.15 -16.54 3.50
N PHE A 133 -4.24 -15.31 3.02
CA PHE A 133 -3.12 -14.39 2.96
C PHE A 133 -3.52 -13.05 3.58
N ILE A 134 -2.76 -12.62 4.58
CA ILE A 134 -2.91 -11.33 5.24
C ILE A 134 -1.65 -10.53 4.94
N LEU A 135 -1.81 -9.35 4.34
CA LEU A 135 -0.74 -8.42 4.03
C LEU A 135 -0.94 -7.11 4.77
N ASN A 136 0.09 -6.68 5.48
CA ASN A 136 0.22 -5.34 6.02
C ASN A 136 1.30 -4.60 5.25
N VAL A 137 0.96 -3.41 4.75
CA VAL A 137 1.91 -2.49 4.10
C VAL A 137 1.89 -1.18 4.88
N ALA A 138 3.04 -0.74 5.37
CA ALA A 138 3.17 0.49 6.17
C ALA A 138 4.25 1.42 5.61
N ASP A 139 4.01 2.73 5.79
CA ASP A 139 5.00 3.76 5.50
C ASP A 139 6.16 3.66 6.52
N PRO A 140 7.43 3.62 6.06
CA PRO A 140 8.58 3.43 6.95
C PRO A 140 8.83 4.61 7.90
N VAL A 141 8.40 5.82 7.54
CA VAL A 141 8.57 7.04 8.35
C VAL A 141 7.34 7.28 9.22
N LYS A 142 6.14 7.03 8.68
CA LYS A 142 4.86 7.22 9.36
C LYS A 142 4.13 5.89 9.50
N THR A 143 4.65 4.99 10.32
CA THR A 143 4.15 3.62 10.50
C THR A 143 2.68 3.51 10.91
N ALA A 144 2.11 4.55 11.54
CA ALA A 144 0.67 4.65 11.79
C ALA A 144 -0.18 4.69 10.50
N ARG A 145 0.43 5.01 9.36
CA ARG A 145 -0.15 4.88 8.02
C ARG A 145 0.15 3.48 7.51
N ALA A 146 -0.82 2.61 7.69
CA ALA A 146 -0.75 1.24 7.23
C ALA A 146 -2.05 0.82 6.55
N VAL A 147 -1.93 -0.15 5.67
CA VAL A 147 -3.05 -0.81 5.01
C VAL A 147 -2.96 -2.29 5.32
N ASN A 148 -4.09 -2.87 5.72
CA ASN A 148 -4.25 -4.31 5.92
C ASN A 148 -5.16 -4.86 4.83
N VAL A 149 -4.67 -5.83 4.06
CA VAL A 149 -5.43 -6.56 3.05
C VAL A 149 -5.52 -8.02 3.49
N LYS A 150 -6.74 -8.52 3.62
CA LYS A 150 -7.03 -9.93 3.90
C LYS A 150 -7.66 -10.53 2.66
N THR A 151 -7.10 -11.62 2.17
CA THR A 151 -7.60 -12.30 0.98
C THR A 151 -7.39 -13.80 1.07
N SER A 152 -8.10 -14.53 0.22
CA SER A 152 -7.86 -15.94 -0.02
C SER A 152 -7.44 -16.11 -1.47
N LEU A 153 -6.25 -16.68 -1.69
CA LEU A 153 -5.80 -17.10 -3.01
C LEU A 153 -6.52 -18.42 -3.34
N THR A 154 -7.20 -18.43 -4.48
CA THR A 154 -8.04 -19.56 -4.90
C THR A 154 -7.70 -20.00 -6.33
N ARG A 155 -7.75 -21.31 -6.53
CA ARG A 155 -7.73 -22.03 -7.81
C ARG A 155 -8.75 -23.18 -7.71
N ILE A 156 -9.18 -23.71 -8.85
CA ILE A 156 -9.97 -24.94 -8.89
C ILE A 156 -9.15 -26.05 -8.25
N ILE A 157 -9.73 -26.70 -7.23
CA ILE A 157 -9.13 -27.83 -6.53
C ILE A 157 -9.33 -29.08 -7.39
N THR A 158 -8.26 -29.85 -7.58
CA THR A 158 -8.28 -31.12 -8.31
C THR A 158 -7.65 -32.20 -7.41
N ASN A 159 -8.37 -33.31 -7.22
CA ASN A 159 -7.93 -34.46 -6.43
C ASN A 159 -6.88 -35.30 -7.15
#